data_AF-A0A0C2VY79-F1
#
_entry.id   AF-A0A0C2VY79-F1
#
_cell.length_a   1.000
_cell.length_b   1.000
_cell.length_c   1.000
_cell.angle_alpha   90.00
_cell.angle_beta   90.00
_cell.angle_gamma   90.00
#
_symmetry.space_group_name_H-M   'P 1'
#
loop_
_entity.id
_entity.type
_entity.pdbx_description
1 polymer ?
#
loop_
_entity_poly.entity_id
_entity_poly.type
_entity_poly.pdbx_seq_one_letter_code
_entity_poly.pdbx_strand_id
1 'polypeptide(L)'
;MLEDDDEQYKGLQRAVRDAVRFSGADCQRTWRKQDFVKLSAIKAVVLQRQPYFKKYEDEWPIGEFIRSHMKNMQAYQRRLEKEKAEDGKENENENQDENGDENGDENGDENRDENQVEGNVERQQ
;
A
#
# COMPACT_ATOMS: atom_id res chain seq x y z
N MET A 1 15.88 6.74 -22.77
CA MET A 1 16.14 7.66 -21.65
C MET A 1 14.94 7.59 -20.72
N LEU A 2 14.99 6.70 -19.74
CA LEU A 2 14.00 6.56 -18.65
C LEU A 2 14.69 6.69 -17.27
N GLU A 3 15.98 7.05 -17.25
CA GLU A 3 16.83 6.99 -16.06
C GLU A 3 16.48 8.07 -15.03
N ASP A 4 15.97 9.23 -15.47
CA ASP A 4 15.48 10.28 -14.56
C ASP A 4 14.20 9.87 -13.82
N ASP A 5 13.35 9.05 -14.45
CA ASP A 5 12.13 8.57 -13.80
C ASP A 5 12.44 7.55 -12.71
N ASP A 6 13.49 6.73 -12.88
CA ASP A 6 13.91 5.73 -11.90
C ASP A 6 14.43 6.35 -10.60
N GLU A 7 15.22 7.43 -10.69
CA GLU A 7 15.75 8.10 -9.49
C GLU A 7 14.65 8.85 -8.73
N GLN A 8 13.73 9.51 -9.45
CA GLN A 8 12.54 10.15 -8.87
C GLN A 8 11.63 9.11 -8.20
N TYR A 9 11.42 7.98 -8.86
CA TYR A 9 10.60 6.89 -8.34
C TYR A 9 11.20 6.28 -7.07
N LYS A 10 12.51 6.00 -7.07
CA LYS A 10 13.24 5.54 -5.87
C LYS A 10 13.22 6.60 -4.76
N GLY A 11 13.33 7.88 -5.11
CA GLY A 11 13.19 9.00 -4.18
C GLY A 11 11.83 9.02 -3.49
N LEU A 12 10.75 8.78 -4.24
CA LEU A 12 9.40 8.69 -3.71
C LEU A 12 9.22 7.48 -2.79
N GLN A 13 9.66 6.30 -3.21
CA GLN A 13 9.60 5.09 -2.39
C GLN A 13 10.28 5.30 -1.04
N ARG A 14 11.46 5.93 -1.03
CA ARG A 14 12.17 6.28 0.20
C ARG A 14 11.36 7.26 1.06
N ALA A 15 10.83 8.33 0.46
CA ALA A 15 10.03 9.32 1.17
C ALA A 15 8.77 8.71 1.81
N VAL A 16 8.06 7.85 1.08
CA VAL A 16 6.87 7.14 1.58
C VAL A 16 7.24 6.21 2.72
N ARG A 17 8.27 5.38 2.56
CA ARG A 17 8.73 4.46 3.60
C ARG A 17 9.08 5.20 4.88
N ASP A 18 9.81 6.31 4.77
CA ASP A 18 10.20 7.10 5.94
C ASP A 18 8.97 7.75 6.58
N ALA A 19 8.08 8.34 5.79
CA ALA A 19 6.84 8.94 6.30
C ALA A 19 5.94 7.92 7.00
N VAL A 20 5.80 6.71 6.45
CA VAL A 20 5.05 5.62 7.11
C VAL A 20 5.69 5.24 8.44
N ARG A 21 7.02 5.08 8.49
CA ARG A 21 7.76 4.79 9.74
C ARG A 21 7.52 5.84 10.83
N PHE A 22 7.48 7.12 10.47
CA PHE A 22 7.28 8.22 11.44
C PHE A 22 5.81 8.46 11.80
N SER A 23 4.86 8.07 10.94
CA SER A 23 3.43 8.32 11.16
C SER A 23 2.78 7.46 12.26
N GLY A 24 3.42 6.35 12.66
CA GLY A 24 2.81 5.35 13.52
C GLY A 24 1.55 4.73 12.91
N ALA A 25 1.43 4.70 11.59
CA ALA A 25 0.39 3.97 10.89
C ALA A 25 0.52 2.46 11.17
N ASP A 26 -0.61 1.80 11.42
CA ASP A 26 -0.63 0.39 11.77
C ASP A 26 -0.58 -0.46 10.50
N CYS A 27 0.63 -0.81 10.06
CA CYS A 27 0.83 -1.59 8.82
C CYS A 27 0.19 -2.99 8.85
N GLN A 28 -0.29 -3.48 10.01
CA GLN A 28 -0.98 -4.78 10.11
C GLN A 28 -2.45 -4.71 9.74
N ARG A 29 -3.05 -3.52 9.71
CA ARG A 29 -4.45 -3.35 9.30
C ARG A 29 -4.59 -3.37 7.78
N THR A 30 -5.73 -3.89 7.32
CA THR A 30 -6.12 -3.77 5.91
C THR A 30 -6.34 -2.30 5.55
N TRP A 31 -6.12 -1.94 4.28
CA TRP A 31 -6.22 -0.56 3.79
C TRP A 31 -7.51 0.15 4.23
N ARG A 32 -8.66 -0.52 4.12
CA ARG A 32 -9.97 0.02 4.51
C ARG A 32 -10.12 0.30 6.02
N LYS A 33 -9.27 -0.30 6.85
CA LYS A 33 -9.26 -0.14 8.32
C LYS A 33 -8.16 0.80 8.82
N GLN A 34 -7.43 1.44 7.89
CA GLN A 34 -6.39 2.40 8.24
C GLN A 34 -6.98 3.71 8.75
N ASP A 35 -6.22 4.38 9.60
CA ASP A 35 -6.57 5.71 10.09
C ASP A 35 -6.34 6.74 8.98
N PHE A 36 -7.43 7.34 8.50
CA PHE A 36 -7.38 8.33 7.42
C PHE A 36 -6.52 9.54 7.80
N VAL A 37 -6.49 9.96 9.07
CA VAL A 37 -5.69 11.10 9.54
C VAL A 37 -4.20 10.81 9.36
N LYS A 38 -3.78 9.59 9.69
CA LYS A 38 -2.39 9.15 9.52
C LYS A 38 -2.02 9.04 8.04
N LEU A 39 -2.91 8.49 7.22
CA LEU A 39 -2.69 8.42 5.76
C LEU A 39 -2.57 9.81 5.14
N SER A 40 -3.42 10.75 5.53
CA SER A 40 -3.34 12.15 5.10
C SER A 40 -2.05 12.82 5.57
N ALA A 41 -1.59 12.54 6.80
CA ALA A 41 -0.33 13.06 7.30
C ALA A 41 0.88 12.50 6.53
N ILE A 42 0.89 11.19 6.23
CA ILE A 42 1.91 10.56 5.37
C ILE A 42 1.92 11.27 4.01
N LYS A 43 0.75 11.42 3.38
CA LYS A 43 0.59 12.07 2.09
C LYS A 43 1.14 13.49 2.10
N ALA A 44 0.81 14.28 3.12
CA ALA A 44 1.30 15.65 3.27
C ALA A 44 2.84 15.72 3.39
N VAL A 45 3.43 14.86 4.22
CA VAL A 45 4.90 14.80 4.39
C VAL A 45 5.59 14.40 3.09
N VAL A 46 5.05 13.43 2.36
CA VAL A 46 5.60 12.98 1.09
C VAL A 46 5.55 14.10 0.05
N LEU A 47 4.43 14.83 -0.05
CA LEU A 47 4.29 15.95 -0.98
C LEU A 47 5.18 17.15 -0.66
N GLN A 48 5.51 17.37 0.62
CA GLN A 48 6.49 18.37 1.02
C GLN A 48 7.90 17.99 0.57
N ARG A 49 8.25 16.70 0.62
CA ARG A 49 9.59 16.20 0.26
C ARG A 49 9.78 16.00 -1.24
N GLN A 50 8.72 15.57 -1.93
CA GLN A 50 8.73 15.25 -3.36
C GLN A 50 7.59 15.97 -4.08
N PRO A 51 7.70 17.30 -4.29
CA PRO A 51 6.64 18.09 -4.94
C PRO A 51 6.33 17.67 -6.38
N TYR A 52 7.27 16.98 -7.04
CA TYR A 52 7.11 16.45 -8.40
C TYR A 52 5.79 15.69 -8.60
N PHE A 53 5.32 14.99 -7.56
CA PHE A 53 4.14 14.15 -7.65
C PHE A 53 2.81 14.91 -7.58
N LYS A 54 2.83 16.22 -7.32
CA LYS A 54 1.66 17.09 -7.48
C LYS A 54 1.15 17.17 -8.92
N LYS A 55 1.97 16.74 -9.89
CA LYS A 55 1.57 16.66 -11.30
C LYS A 55 0.56 15.54 -11.59
N TYR A 56 0.47 14.54 -10.71
CA TYR A 56 -0.47 13.43 -10.88
C TYR A 56 -1.79 13.79 -10.20
N GLU A 57 -2.89 13.55 -10.90
CA GLU A 57 -4.24 13.70 -10.35
C GLU A 57 -4.42 12.85 -9.10
N ASP A 58 -5.03 13.45 -8.07
CA ASP A 58 -5.22 12.90 -6.72
C ASP A 58 -3.96 12.39 -6.02
N GLU A 59 -2.80 12.69 -6.60
CA GLU A 59 -1.49 12.19 -6.22
C GLU A 59 -1.51 10.66 -6.04
N TRP A 60 -2.21 9.97 -6.96
CA TRP A 60 -2.43 8.52 -6.94
C TRP A 60 -1.17 7.68 -6.69
N PRO A 61 0.04 8.04 -7.19
CA PRO A 61 1.22 7.21 -6.97
C PRO A 61 1.53 7.06 -5.48
N ILE A 62 1.32 8.11 -4.68
CA ILE A 62 1.57 8.08 -3.24
C ILE A 62 0.71 7.00 -2.57
N GLY A 63 -0.57 6.93 -2.93
CA GLY A 63 -1.49 5.92 -2.41
C GLY A 63 -1.08 4.49 -2.76
N GLU A 64 -0.62 4.26 -3.99
CA GLU A 64 -0.09 2.95 -4.41
C GLU A 64 1.17 2.56 -3.62
N PHE A 65 2.10 3.48 -3.42
CA PHE A 65 3.30 3.20 -2.64
C PHE A 65 3.00 2.87 -1.18
N ILE A 66 2.07 3.59 -0.56
CA ILE A 66 1.68 3.28 0.83
C ILE A 66 1.06 1.88 0.88
N ARG A 67 0.16 1.54 -0.05
CA ARG A 67 -0.45 0.21 -0.13
C ARG A 67 0.58 -0.90 -0.33
N SER A 68 1.47 -0.74 -1.30
CA SER A 68 2.56 -1.69 -1.59
C SER A 68 3.45 -1.87 -0.36
N HIS A 69 3.86 -0.78 0.29
CA HIS A 69 4.68 -0.83 1.48
C HIS A 69 4.00 -1.59 2.63
N MET A 70 2.71 -1.34 2.89
CA MET A 70 1.95 -2.05 3.91
C MET A 70 1.83 -3.55 3.62
N LYS A 71 1.54 -3.93 2.36
CA LYS A 71 1.49 -5.35 1.95
C LYS A 71 2.83 -6.05 2.20
N ASN A 72 3.94 -5.42 1.83
CA ASN A 72 5.29 -5.96 2.03
C ASN A 72 5.63 -6.11 3.52
N MET A 73 5.24 -5.15 4.35
CA MET A 73 5.41 -5.23 5.80
C MET A 73 4.61 -6.39 6.41
N GLN A 74 3.39 -6.65 5.94
CA GLN A 74 2.59 -7.79 6.38
C GLN A 74 3.22 -9.12 5.96
N ALA A 75 3.69 -9.23 4.72
CA ALA A 75 4.37 -10.43 4.24
C ALA A 75 5.66 -10.71 5.04
N TYR A 76 6.43 -9.66 5.34
CA TYR A 76 7.63 -9.76 6.17
C TYR A 76 7.32 -10.24 7.59
N GLN A 77 6.26 -9.71 8.22
CA GLN A 77 5.87 -10.15 9.56
C GLN A 77 5.40 -11.61 9.58
N ARG A 78 4.59 -12.04 8.60
CA ARG A 78 4.20 -13.46 8.46
C ARG A 78 5.40 -14.38 8.30
N ARG A 79 6.43 -13.95 7.56
CA ARG A 79 7.68 -14.70 7.41
C ARG A 79 8.42 -14.83 8.74
N LEU A 80 8.58 -13.74 9.49
CA LEU A 80 9.21 -13.76 10.81
C LEU A 80 8.44 -14.64 11.81
N GLU A 81 7.11 -14.60 11.79
CA GLU A 81 6.26 -15.44 12.63
C GLU A 81 6.43 -16.94 12.29
N LYS A 82 6.52 -17.26 11.00
CA LYS A 82 6.77 -18.63 10.53
C LYS A 82 8.16 -19.12 10.94
N GLU A 83 9.20 -18.32 10.71
CA GLU A 83 10.58 -18.64 11.10
C GLU A 83 10.68 -18.89 12.61
N LYS A 84 10.06 -18.02 13.42
CA LYS A 84 10.02 -18.19 14.88
C LYS A 84 9.23 -19.42 15.34
N ALA A 85 8.22 -19.84 14.58
CA ALA A 85 7.47 -21.07 14.86
C ALA A 85 8.24 -22.33 14.44
N GLU A 86 9.14 -22.22 13.48
CA GLU A 86 10.02 -23.30 13.00
C GLU A 86 11.25 -23.47 13.89
N ASP A 87 11.80 -22.40 14.44
CA ASP A 87 12.91 -22.42 15.42
C ASP A 87 12.55 -23.13 16.75
N GLY A 88 11.25 -23.30 17.02
CA GLY A 88 10.74 -24.11 18.15
C GLY A 88 10.65 -25.61 17.88
N LYS A 89 11.02 -26.08 16.68
CA LYS A 89 11.06 -27.48 16.30
C LYS A 89 12.48 -27.87 15.93
N GLU A 90 13.29 -28.18 16.93
CA GLU A 90 14.50 -28.97 16.74
C GLU A 90 14.11 -30.36 16.21
N ASN A 91 14.15 -30.55 14.89
CA ASN A 91 14.92 -31.61 14.23
C ASN A 91 14.65 -31.71 12.72
N GLU A 92 15.77 -31.69 11.99
CA GLU A 92 16.05 -32.44 10.77
C GLU A 92 15.11 -32.25 9.56
N ASN A 93 15.43 -31.28 8.70
CA ASN A 93 15.81 -31.62 7.32
C ASN A 93 16.41 -30.43 6.57
N GLU A 94 17.53 -30.70 5.90
CA GLU A 94 18.05 -29.89 4.80
C GLU A 94 16.98 -29.75 3.72
N ASN A 95 16.70 -28.53 3.27
CA ASN A 95 16.56 -28.26 1.84
C ASN A 95 16.56 -26.76 1.54
N GLN A 96 17.43 -26.43 0.60
CA GLN A 96 17.37 -25.23 -0.23
C GLN A 96 15.94 -25.03 -0.75
N ASP A 97 15.47 -23.78 -0.75
CA ASP A 97 14.80 -23.29 -1.95
C ASP A 97 14.80 -21.77 -2.00
N GLU A 98 15.63 -21.28 -2.92
CA GLU A 98 15.46 -20.00 -3.58
C GLU A 98 14.14 -20.05 -4.33
N ASN A 99 13.09 -19.44 -3.80
CA ASN A 99 11.91 -19.15 -4.61
C ASN A 99 11.51 -17.69 -4.40
N GLY A 100 11.92 -16.88 -5.39
CA GLY A 100 11.31 -15.60 -5.69
C GLY A 100 9.86 -15.84 -6.04
N ASP A 101 8.97 -15.28 -5.23
CA ASP A 101 7.55 -15.27 -5.53
C ASP A 101 7.15 -13.87 -6.01
N GLU A 102 7.43 -13.63 -7.29
CA GLU A 102 6.77 -12.60 -8.10
C GLU A 102 5.38 -13.09 -8.48
N ASN A 103 4.46 -13.12 -7.51
CA ASN A 103 3.04 -13.24 -7.82
C ASN A 103 2.49 -11.84 -8.15
N GLY A 104 2.71 -11.44 -9.40
CA GLY A 104 1.73 -10.62 -10.11
C GLY A 104 0.52 -11.49 -10.38
N ASP A 105 -0.61 -11.18 -9.73
CA ASP A 105 -1.92 -11.62 -10.20
C ASP A 105 -2.80 -10.39 -10.38
N GLU A 106 -3.34 -10.34 -11.59
CA GLU A 106 -4.17 -9.33 -12.19
C GLU A 106 -5.63 -9.54 -11.79
N ASN A 107 -6.45 -8.54 -12.11
CA ASN A 107 -7.90 -8.63 -12.30
C ASN A 107 -8.83 -8.38 -11.11
N GLY A 108 -9.65 -7.34 -11.32
CA GLY A 108 -11.10 -7.53 -11.30
C GLY A 108 -11.82 -7.05 -10.03
N ASP A 109 -12.03 -5.74 -9.91
CA ASP A 109 -13.23 -5.27 -9.21
C ASP A 109 -13.88 -4.16 -10.03
N GLU A 110 -14.50 -4.58 -11.14
CA GLU A 110 -15.61 -3.87 -11.74
C GLU A 110 -16.79 -3.94 -10.77
N ASN A 111 -16.97 -2.89 -9.96
CA ASN A 111 -18.25 -2.63 -9.33
C ASN A 111 -18.71 -1.23 -9.72
N ARG A 112 -19.33 -1.18 -10.90
CA ARG A 112 -20.23 -0.13 -11.34
C ARG A 112 -21.50 -0.23 -10.48
N ASP A 113 -21.49 0.46 -9.34
CA ASP A 113 -22.68 0.61 -8.51
C ASP A 113 -23.62 1.63 -9.18
N GLU A 114 -24.58 1.10 -9.94
CA GLU A 114 -25.74 1.82 -10.45
C GLU A 114 -26.67 2.18 -9.29
N ASN A 115 -26.34 3.25 -8.56
CA ASN A 115 -27.26 3.80 -7.58
C ASN A 115 -28.33 4.62 -8.31
N GLN A 116 -29.46 3.95 -8.60
CA GLN A 116 -30.73 4.55 -8.96
C GLN A 116 -31.17 5.50 -7.82
N VAL A 117 -31.02 6.80 -8.02
CA VAL A 117 -31.73 7.79 -7.21
C VAL A 117 -33.13 7.92 -7.78
N GLU A 118 -34.08 7.17 -7.19
CA GLU A 118 -35.51 7.42 -7.27
C GLU A 118 -35.82 8.78 -6.61
N GLY A 119 -35.73 9.85 -7.40
CA GLY A 119 -36.22 11.17 -7.04
C GLY A 119 -37.71 11.29 -7.33
N ASN A 120 -38.55 10.72 -6.47
CA ASN A 120 -39.97 11.07 -6.40
C ASN A 120 -40.09 12.54 -5.97
N VAL A 121 -40.30 13.45 -6.93
CA VAL A 121 -40.81 14.80 -6.63
C VAL A 121 -42.28 14.81 -7.00
N GLU A 122 -43.10 14.60 -5.97
CA GLU A 122 -44.54 14.79 -6.00
C GLU A 122 -44.88 16.16 -6.59
N ARG A 123 -45.62 16.14 -7.69
CA ARG A 123 -46.48 17.25 -8.11
C ARG A 123 -47.69 17.27 -7.21
N GLN A 124 -47.94 18.42 -6.56
CA GLN A 124 -49.23 19.00 -6.14
C GLN A 124 -48.90 20.03 -5.04
N GLN A 125 -49.34 21.29 -5.05
CA GLN A 125 -50.53 21.94 -5.62
C GLN A 125 -50.20 23.37 -6.06
#